data_AF-A0A2V9L9W1-F1
#
_entry.id   AF-A0A2V9L9W1-F1
#
_cell.length_a   1.000
_cell.length_b   1.000
_cell.length_c   1.000
_cell.angle_alpha   90.00
_cell.angle_beta   90.00
_cell.angle_gamma   90.00
#
_symmetry.space_group_name_H-M   'P 1'
#
loop_
_entity.id
_entity.type
_entity.pdbx_description
1 polymer ?
#
loop_
_entity_poly.entity_id
_entity_poly.type
_entity_poly.pdbx_seq_one_letter_code
_entity_poly.pdbx_strand_id
1 'polypeptide(L)'
;MKMWRRRLAGQRRSKGQDGQSLLETAISMPLLLGLAFNIINWGYLWFMVLALSAAPRMGAQYATQGGAAGTGTAPGTTVVRDLVWENVTNAVRGATTSNVAVQVCTSAKGVNSSTGVALCDQFGPAFAFSAPAADPEEPVYVLDRVDVEYTVTPIISGTAFNVLLPANLKFHRQVSMRSLY
;
A
#
# COMPACT_ATOMS: atom_id res chain seq x y z
N MET A 1 6.40 28.83 -89.98
CA MET A 1 6.86 27.86 -88.96
C MET A 1 7.44 28.62 -87.76
N LYS A 2 6.75 28.64 -86.62
CA LYS A 2 7.32 29.04 -85.32
C LYS A 2 6.75 28.10 -84.26
N MET A 3 7.51 27.05 -83.97
CA MET A 3 7.11 25.98 -83.06
C MET A 3 7.53 26.38 -81.64
N TRP A 4 6.53 26.55 -80.79
CA TRP A 4 6.61 27.04 -79.42
C TRP A 4 7.30 26.01 -78.50
N ARG A 5 8.42 26.38 -77.88
CA ARG A 5 9.03 25.57 -76.81
C ARG A 5 8.30 25.83 -75.49
N ARG A 6 7.60 24.82 -74.95
CA ARG A 6 7.23 24.75 -73.53
C ARG A 6 8.02 23.63 -72.87
N ARG A 7 9.12 23.98 -72.20
CA ARG A 7 9.73 23.11 -71.17
C ARG A 7 8.93 23.29 -69.90
N LEU A 8 8.06 22.34 -69.59
CA LEU A 8 7.53 22.17 -68.24
C LEU A 8 8.62 21.46 -67.43
N ALA A 9 9.53 22.26 -66.87
CA ALA A 9 10.42 21.80 -65.81
C ALA A 9 9.56 21.54 -64.58
N GLY A 10 9.16 20.29 -64.40
CA GLY A 10 8.51 19.81 -63.19
C GLY A 10 9.48 19.89 -62.02
N GLN A 11 9.53 21.04 -61.35
CA GLN A 11 10.05 21.13 -60.00
C GLN A 11 9.11 20.35 -59.08
N ARG A 12 9.42 19.06 -58.87
CA ARG A 12 8.94 18.35 -57.69
C ARG A 12 9.60 19.01 -56.48
N ARG A 13 8.92 20.00 -55.90
CA ARG A 13 9.23 20.51 -54.56
C ARG A 13 9.28 19.31 -53.63
N SER A 14 10.46 19.02 -53.09
CA SER A 14 10.61 18.18 -51.91
C SER A 14 9.75 18.82 -50.81
N LYS A 15 8.58 18.24 -50.58
CA LYS A 15 7.62 18.70 -49.58
C LYS A 15 8.06 18.13 -48.23
N GLY A 16 8.74 18.97 -47.45
CA GLY A 16 8.71 19.04 -45.98
C GLY A 16 8.76 17.73 -45.19
N GLN A 17 9.89 17.03 -45.22
CA GLN A 17 10.18 15.96 -44.25
C GLN A 17 10.76 16.49 -42.91
N ASP A 18 11.21 17.76 -42.87
CA ASP A 18 11.93 18.33 -41.73
C ASP A 18 11.07 18.51 -40.45
N GLY A 19 9.74 18.46 -40.56
CA GLY A 19 8.82 18.55 -39.41
C GLY A 19 8.27 17.21 -38.92
N GLN A 20 8.49 16.12 -39.66
CA GLN A 20 7.90 14.82 -39.35
C GLN A 20 8.46 14.21 -38.07
N SER A 21 9.78 14.31 -37.88
CA SER A 21 10.45 13.78 -36.67
C SER A 21 10.00 14.51 -35.40
N LEU A 22 9.75 15.82 -35.50
CA LEU A 22 9.27 16.64 -34.38
C LEU A 22 7.83 16.27 -34.01
N LEU A 23 6.97 16.05 -35.01
CA LEU A 23 5.59 15.60 -34.81
C LEU A 23 5.54 14.18 -34.23
N GLU A 24 6.34 13.26 -34.74
CA GLU A 24 6.40 11.87 -34.25
C GLU A 24 6.86 11.82 -32.79
N THR A 25 7.86 12.64 -32.42
CA THR A 25 8.33 12.76 -31.03
C THR A 25 7.27 13.41 -30.13
N ALA A 26 6.58 14.44 -30.62
CA ALA A 26 5.52 15.12 -29.86
C ALA A 26 4.34 14.21 -29.55
N ILE A 27 4.03 13.24 -30.43
CA ILE A 27 2.95 12.27 -30.22
C ILE A 27 3.42 11.07 -29.38
N SER A 28 4.67 10.64 -29.50
CA SER A 28 5.21 9.52 -28.72
C SER A 28 5.50 9.90 -27.27
N MET A 29 5.85 11.15 -26.98
CA MET A 29 6.23 11.61 -25.64
C MET A 29 5.11 11.45 -24.59
N PRO A 30 3.85 11.84 -24.83
CA PRO A 30 2.76 11.59 -23.88
C PRO A 30 2.51 10.10 -23.61
N LEU A 31 2.66 9.24 -24.62
CA LEU A 31 2.51 7.79 -24.47
C LEU A 31 3.61 7.21 -23.57
N LEU A 32 4.87 7.61 -23.82
CA LEU A 32 6.02 7.17 -23.02
C LEU A 32 5.95 7.68 -21.58
N LEU A 33 5.51 8.93 -21.36
CA LEU A 33 5.30 9.49 -20.02
C LEU A 33 4.18 8.76 -19.28
N GLY A 34 3.06 8.48 -19.96
CA GLY A 34 1.97 7.69 -19.39
C GLY A 34 2.44 6.31 -18.95
N LEU A 35 3.23 5.61 -19.77
CA LEU A 35 3.82 4.33 -19.42
C LEU A 35 4.78 4.44 -18.23
N ALA A 36 5.68 5.43 -18.24
CA ALA A 36 6.65 5.66 -17.17
C ALA A 36 5.97 5.91 -15.82
N PHE A 37 4.95 6.76 -15.77
CA PHE A 37 4.21 7.05 -14.53
C PHE A 37 3.44 5.85 -14.00
N ASN A 38 2.89 5.02 -14.88
CA ASN A 38 2.24 3.76 -14.48
C ASN A 38 3.27 2.78 -13.89
N ILE A 39 4.45 2.63 -14.50
CA ILE A 39 5.53 1.78 -13.97
C ILE A 39 5.98 2.27 -12.58
N ILE A 40 6.14 3.59 -12.39
CA ILE A 40 6.53 4.16 -11.09
C ILE A 40 5.46 3.88 -10.02
N ASN A 41 4.19 4.12 -10.33
CA ASN A 41 3.08 3.82 -9.40
C ASN A 41 3.00 2.33 -9.07
N TRP A 42 3.25 1.45 -10.04
CA TRP A 42 3.30 0.01 -9.83
C TRP A 42 4.48 -0.40 -8.94
N GLY A 43 5.67 0.16 -9.18
CA GLY A 43 6.84 -0.08 -8.32
C GLY A 43 6.60 0.37 -6.88
N TYR A 44 5.97 1.54 -6.71
CA TYR A 44 5.58 2.04 -5.40
C TYR A 44 4.57 1.14 -4.68
N LEU A 45 3.59 0.60 -5.40
CA LEU A 45 2.63 -0.35 -4.84
C LEU A 45 3.34 -1.54 -4.19
N TRP A 46 4.35 -2.12 -4.85
CA TRP A 46 5.10 -3.24 -4.30
C TRP A 46 5.91 -2.87 -3.06
N PHE A 47 6.56 -1.70 -3.08
CA PHE A 47 7.25 -1.17 -1.89
C PHE A 47 6.28 -1.01 -0.71
N MET A 48 5.10 -0.44 -0.96
CA MET A 48 4.05 -0.27 0.05
C MET A 48 3.55 -1.62 0.59
N VAL A 49 3.30 -2.61 -0.27
CA VAL A 49 2.91 -3.98 0.15
C VAL A 49 3.95 -4.59 1.08
N LEU A 50 5.24 -4.43 0.78
CA LEU A 50 6.32 -4.93 1.63
C LEU A 50 6.33 -4.22 3.00
N ALA A 51 6.24 -2.89 3.03
CA ALA A 51 6.19 -2.12 4.28
C ALA A 51 4.98 -2.51 5.15
N LEU A 52 3.79 -2.57 4.56
CA LEU A 52 2.55 -2.97 5.25
C LEU A 52 2.55 -4.44 5.68
N SER A 53 3.36 -5.29 5.06
CA SER A 53 3.53 -6.68 5.50
C SER A 53 4.44 -6.81 6.72
N ALA A 54 5.43 -5.91 6.86
CA ALA A 54 6.39 -5.92 7.96
C ALA A 54 5.83 -5.27 9.23
N ALA A 55 5.05 -4.20 9.11
CA ALA A 55 4.49 -3.46 10.25
C ALA A 55 3.69 -4.33 11.25
N PRO A 56 2.66 -5.12 10.84
CA PRO A 56 1.92 -5.96 11.78
C PRO A 56 2.79 -7.07 12.38
N ARG A 57 3.81 -7.56 11.66
CA ARG A 57 4.75 -8.54 12.19
C ARG A 57 5.58 -7.97 13.33
N MET A 58 6.10 -6.76 13.17
CA MET A 58 6.83 -6.07 14.23
C MET A 58 5.93 -5.80 15.43
N GLY A 59 4.67 -5.38 15.20
CA GLY A 59 3.68 -5.18 16.25
C GLY A 59 3.39 -6.46 17.06
N ALA A 60 3.13 -7.58 16.38
CA ALA A 60 2.88 -8.87 17.03
C ALA A 60 4.12 -9.41 17.78
N GLN A 61 5.32 -9.22 17.23
CA GLN A 61 6.57 -9.58 17.93
C GLN A 61 6.79 -8.74 19.17
N TYR A 62 6.48 -7.45 19.11
CA TYR A 62 6.59 -6.58 20.28
C TYR A 62 5.54 -6.92 21.33
N ALA A 63 4.31 -7.23 20.91
CA ALA A 63 3.22 -7.68 21.79
C ALA A 63 3.61 -8.93 22.59
N THR A 64 4.24 -9.90 21.93
CA THR A 64 4.62 -11.18 22.55
C THR A 64 5.85 -11.10 23.45
N GLN A 65 6.80 -10.20 23.17
CA GLN A 65 8.04 -10.07 23.94
C GLN A 65 7.81 -9.63 25.40
N GLY A 66 6.77 -8.83 25.67
CA GLY A 66 6.46 -8.37 27.02
C GLY A 66 6.14 -9.53 27.98
N GLY A 67 5.27 -10.47 27.55
CA GLY A 67 4.92 -11.66 28.34
C GLY A 67 6.02 -12.71 28.41
N ALA A 68 6.78 -12.89 27.31
CA ALA A 68 7.86 -13.90 27.25
C ALA A 68 9.09 -13.57 28.13
N ALA A 69 9.28 -12.31 28.54
CA ALA A 69 10.41 -11.91 29.37
C ALA A 69 10.29 -12.31 30.86
N GLY A 70 9.18 -12.94 31.29
CA GLY A 70 9.00 -13.49 32.64
C GLY A 70 8.95 -12.45 33.78
N THR A 71 9.17 -11.16 33.48
CA THR A 71 9.18 -10.07 34.46
C THR A 71 8.42 -8.82 34.00
N GLY A 72 7.79 -8.84 32.82
CA GLY A 72 7.14 -7.68 32.20
C GLY A 72 5.66 -7.90 31.99
N THR A 73 4.84 -6.93 32.40
CA THR A 73 3.45 -6.86 31.94
C THR A 73 3.43 -6.78 30.41
N ALA A 74 2.60 -7.57 29.74
CA ALA A 74 2.41 -7.48 28.30
C ALA A 74 2.05 -6.03 27.89
N PRO A 75 2.55 -5.52 26.74
CA PRO A 75 2.31 -4.15 26.33
C PRO A 75 0.83 -3.95 25.99
N GLY A 76 0.29 -2.81 26.41
CA GLY A 76 -1.08 -2.43 26.07
C GLY A 76 -1.27 -2.22 24.56
N THR A 77 -2.53 -2.37 24.12
CA THR A 77 -2.93 -2.23 22.71
C THR A 77 -2.53 -0.89 22.09
N THR A 78 -2.52 0.20 22.88
CA THR A 78 -2.12 1.55 22.44
C THR A 78 -0.64 1.65 22.08
N VAL A 79 0.24 1.01 22.84
CA VAL A 79 1.70 1.07 22.60
C VAL A 79 2.06 0.27 21.36
N VAL A 80 1.48 -0.92 21.18
CA VAL A 80 1.66 -1.73 19.97
C VAL A 80 1.12 -0.98 18.76
N ARG A 81 -0.03 -0.33 18.92
CA ARG A 81 -0.66 0.51 17.91
C ARG A 81 0.26 1.67 17.48
N ASP A 82 0.84 2.41 18.42
CA ASP A 82 1.70 3.56 18.09
C ASP A 82 2.95 3.10 17.31
N LEU A 83 3.57 1.97 17.69
CA LEU A 83 4.68 1.36 16.94
C LEU A 83 4.29 1.01 15.50
N VAL A 84 3.13 0.39 15.31
CA VAL A 84 2.63 0.01 13.98
C VAL A 84 2.34 1.27 13.15
N TRP A 85 1.73 2.30 13.75
CA TRP A 85 1.45 3.55 13.05
C TRP A 85 2.71 4.26 12.61
N GLU A 86 3.69 4.43 13.50
CA GLU A 86 4.96 5.08 13.17
C GLU A 86 5.68 4.35 12.04
N ASN A 87 5.65 3.01 12.02
CA ASN A 87 6.25 2.25 10.94
C ASN A 87 5.54 2.51 9.60
N VAL A 88 4.21 2.45 9.60
CA VAL A 88 3.41 2.64 8.37
C VAL A 88 3.48 4.08 7.85
N THR A 89 3.35 5.09 8.73
CA THR A 89 3.35 6.50 8.31
C THR A 89 4.74 6.99 7.87
N ASN A 90 5.81 6.45 8.46
CA ASN A 90 7.17 6.78 8.03
C ASN A 90 7.57 6.04 6.75
N ALA A 91 7.09 4.81 6.53
CA ALA A 91 7.41 4.04 5.33
C ALA A 91 6.56 4.44 4.12
N VAL A 92 5.25 4.61 4.30
CA VAL A 92 4.29 4.81 3.20
C VAL A 92 3.93 6.29 3.07
N ARG A 93 4.33 6.91 1.96
CA ARG A 93 3.95 8.28 1.63
C ARG A 93 2.43 8.39 1.46
N GLY A 94 1.83 9.28 2.24
CA GLY A 94 0.39 9.52 2.24
C GLY A 94 -0.38 8.65 3.25
N ALA A 95 0.28 7.76 3.99
CA ALA A 95 -0.34 7.07 5.12
C ALA A 95 -0.53 8.02 6.30
N THR A 96 -1.74 8.01 6.86
CA THR A 96 -2.20 8.84 7.98
C THR A 96 -3.11 8.02 8.88
N THR A 97 -3.46 8.55 10.04
CA THR A 97 -4.46 7.95 10.95
C THR A 97 -5.87 7.91 10.36
N SER A 98 -6.13 8.61 9.25
CA SER A 98 -7.44 8.65 8.58
C SER A 98 -7.60 7.62 7.46
N ASN A 99 -6.51 7.03 6.95
CA ASN A 99 -6.55 6.02 5.89
C ASN A 99 -5.88 4.68 6.24
N VAL A 100 -5.26 4.60 7.43
CA VAL A 100 -4.76 3.37 8.05
C VAL A 100 -5.67 3.02 9.22
N ALA A 101 -6.21 1.80 9.22
CA ALA A 101 -6.88 1.21 10.36
C ALA A 101 -6.01 0.09 10.93
N VAL A 102 -5.98 -0.04 12.26
CA VAL A 102 -5.23 -1.11 12.92
C VAL A 102 -6.12 -1.73 13.99
N GLN A 103 -6.17 -3.05 14.03
CA GLN A 103 -6.75 -3.80 15.14
C GLN A 103 -5.64 -4.52 15.89
N VAL A 104 -5.64 -4.39 17.21
CA VAL A 104 -4.63 -4.99 18.07
C VAL A 104 -5.31 -5.81 19.16
N CYS A 105 -4.99 -7.09 19.19
CA CYS A 105 -5.31 -8.03 20.24
C CYS A 105 -4.00 -8.34 20.98
N THR A 106 -4.00 -8.18 22.30
CA THR A 106 -2.83 -8.46 23.13
C THR A 106 -3.24 -9.24 24.37
N SER A 107 -2.34 -10.08 24.88
CA SER A 107 -2.49 -10.75 26.18
C SER A 107 -2.71 -9.78 27.33
N ALA A 108 -2.22 -8.54 27.23
CA ALA A 108 -2.50 -7.45 28.17
C ALA A 108 -4.00 -7.07 28.25
N LYS A 109 -4.73 -7.22 27.14
CA LYS A 109 -6.18 -6.99 27.09
C LYS A 109 -6.96 -8.20 27.61
N GLY A 110 -6.38 -9.39 27.50
CA GLY A 110 -6.95 -10.65 27.93
C GLY A 110 -7.86 -11.29 26.89
N VAL A 111 -8.56 -12.33 27.32
CA VAL A 111 -9.49 -13.13 26.52
C VAL A 111 -10.91 -13.00 27.06
N ASN A 112 -11.90 -13.20 26.20
CA ASN A 112 -13.27 -13.40 26.64
C ASN A 112 -13.40 -14.77 27.32
N SER A 113 -13.70 -14.78 28.61
CA SER A 113 -13.78 -15.99 29.45
C SER A 113 -14.82 -17.02 28.98
N SER A 114 -15.81 -16.61 28.17
CA SER A 114 -16.87 -17.51 27.69
C SER A 114 -16.55 -18.15 26.34
N THR A 115 -15.65 -17.55 25.55
CA THR A 115 -15.37 -17.98 24.17
C THR A 115 -13.89 -18.29 23.91
N GLY A 116 -12.99 -17.96 24.83
CA GLY A 116 -11.54 -18.12 24.65
C GLY A 116 -10.96 -17.22 23.53
N VAL A 117 -11.71 -16.20 23.11
CA VAL A 117 -11.31 -15.30 22.01
C VAL A 117 -10.56 -14.10 22.59
N ALA A 118 -9.39 -13.78 22.02
CA ALA A 118 -8.61 -12.61 22.40
C ALA A 118 -9.40 -11.30 22.21
N LEU A 119 -9.35 -10.43 23.21
CA LEU A 119 -9.97 -9.12 23.16
C LEU A 119 -9.08 -8.16 22.38
N CYS A 120 -9.69 -7.34 21.53
CA CYS A 120 -8.97 -6.44 20.63
C CYS A 120 -9.53 -5.03 20.69
N ASP A 121 -8.65 -4.05 20.56
CA ASP A 121 -9.03 -2.67 20.31
C ASP A 121 -8.78 -2.33 18.83
N GLN A 122 -9.71 -1.57 18.24
CA GLN A 122 -9.57 -1.06 16.88
C GLN A 122 -9.31 0.43 16.92
N PHE A 123 -8.42 0.87 16.04
CA PHE A 123 -7.99 2.24 15.91
C PHE A 123 -8.08 2.67 14.43
N GLY A 124 -8.27 3.97 14.20
CA GLY A 124 -8.35 4.54 12.85
C GLY A 124 -9.78 4.56 12.29
N PRO A 125 -9.96 4.66 10.96
CA PRO A 125 -11.28 4.69 10.34
C PRO A 125 -12.03 3.38 10.58
N ALA A 126 -13.36 3.45 10.54
CA ALA A 126 -14.22 2.29 10.70
C ALA A 126 -13.95 1.29 9.58
N PHE A 127 -13.36 0.16 9.97
CA PHE A 127 -13.09 -0.97 9.09
C PHE A 127 -13.57 -2.29 9.70
N ALA A 128 -14.06 -3.20 8.87
CA ALA A 128 -14.55 -4.49 9.31
C ALA A 128 -13.40 -5.52 9.28
N PHE A 129 -12.67 -5.62 10.38
CA PHE A 129 -11.68 -6.68 10.56
C PHE A 129 -12.37 -8.02 10.83
N SER A 130 -11.74 -9.11 10.38
CA SER A 130 -12.24 -10.46 10.66
C SER A 130 -12.08 -10.78 12.15
N ALA A 131 -13.11 -11.40 12.75
CA ALA A 131 -13.07 -11.77 14.16
C ALA A 131 -11.83 -12.65 14.47
N PRO A 132 -11.16 -12.45 15.62
CA PRO A 132 -10.11 -13.36 16.09
C PRO A 132 -10.67 -14.74 16.35
N ALA A 133 -9.87 -15.76 16.04
CA ALA A 133 -10.17 -17.13 16.43
C ALA A 133 -9.93 -17.31 17.93
N ALA A 134 -10.64 -18.26 18.55
CA ALA A 134 -10.34 -18.71 19.89
C ALA A 134 -9.00 -19.47 19.89
N ASP A 135 -8.19 -19.29 20.94
CA ASP A 135 -6.95 -20.07 21.08
C ASP A 135 -7.26 -21.42 21.75
N PRO A 136 -6.95 -22.57 21.12
CA PRO A 136 -7.17 -23.89 21.73
C PRO A 136 -6.30 -24.16 22.96
N GLU A 137 -5.27 -23.36 23.23
CA GLU A 137 -4.30 -23.55 24.32
C GLU A 137 -4.48 -22.55 25.49
N GLU A 138 -5.61 -21.84 25.52
CA GLU A 138 -6.07 -21.08 26.69
C GLU A 138 -6.27 -22.04 27.88
N PRO A 139 -5.84 -21.71 29.12
CA PRO A 139 -5.33 -20.42 29.60
C PRO A 139 -3.80 -20.23 29.54
N VAL A 140 -3.03 -21.18 28.99
CA VAL A 140 -1.56 -21.12 29.04
C VAL A 140 -0.99 -20.12 28.03
N TYR A 141 -1.61 -20.06 26.86
CA TYR A 141 -1.25 -19.11 25.80
C TYR A 141 -2.43 -18.22 25.45
N VAL A 142 -2.11 -16.97 25.11
CA VAL A 142 -3.08 -16.02 24.54
C VAL A 142 -2.62 -15.60 23.15
N LEU A 143 -3.59 -15.48 22.25
CA LEU A 143 -3.37 -15.03 20.88
C LEU A 143 -3.14 -13.52 20.84
N ASP A 144 -1.92 -13.12 20.51
CA ASP A 144 -1.58 -11.76 20.12
C ASP A 144 -1.78 -11.61 18.61
N ARG A 145 -2.61 -10.67 18.19
CA ARG A 145 -2.95 -10.45 16.78
C ARG A 145 -2.89 -8.98 16.45
N VAL A 146 -2.26 -8.67 15.31
CA VAL A 146 -2.21 -7.32 14.76
C VAL A 146 -2.69 -7.37 13.32
N ASP A 147 -3.74 -6.61 13.04
CA ASP A 147 -4.27 -6.38 11.70
C ASP A 147 -4.00 -4.95 11.29
N VAL A 148 -3.58 -4.76 10.05
CA VAL A 148 -3.41 -3.46 9.42
C VAL A 148 -4.22 -3.46 8.14
N GLU A 149 -5.12 -2.50 8.01
CA GLU A 149 -5.70 -2.12 6.73
C GLU A 149 -5.20 -0.74 6.30
N TYR A 150 -4.81 -0.62 5.04
CA TYR A 150 -4.50 0.64 4.39
C TYR A 150 -5.28 0.79 3.08
N THR A 151 -5.87 1.97 2.87
CA THR A 151 -6.43 2.37 1.58
C THR A 151 -5.33 3.02 0.73
N VAL A 152 -4.98 2.37 -0.38
CA VAL A 152 -3.83 2.74 -1.22
C VAL A 152 -4.03 4.11 -1.86
N THR A 153 -3.12 5.04 -1.57
CA THR A 153 -3.01 6.32 -2.29
C THR A 153 -1.82 6.29 -3.25
N PRO A 154 -2.03 6.41 -4.58
CA PRO A 154 -0.93 6.44 -5.53
C PRO A 154 -0.06 7.69 -5.36
N ILE A 155 1.23 7.61 -5.70
CA ILE A 155 2.13 8.77 -5.65
C ILE A 155 1.72 9.82 -6.69
N ILE A 156 1.39 9.36 -7.89
CA ILE A 156 0.96 10.22 -9.00
C ILE A 156 -0.55 10.05 -9.16
N SER A 157 -1.31 11.14 -8.99
CA SER A 157 -2.76 11.14 -9.13
C SER A 157 -3.16 10.76 -10.55
N GLY A 158 -4.16 9.88 -10.69
CA GLY A 158 -4.59 9.32 -11.97
C GLY A 158 -5.18 10.31 -12.98
N THR A 159 -5.34 11.59 -12.60
CA THR A 159 -5.98 12.65 -13.39
C THR A 159 -5.24 13.03 -14.67
N ALA A 160 -3.92 12.83 -14.73
CA ALA A 160 -3.11 13.27 -15.89
C ALA A 160 -2.91 12.18 -16.96
N PHE A 161 -2.96 10.89 -16.62
CA PHE A 161 -2.57 9.79 -17.54
C PHE A 161 -3.34 8.47 -17.35
N ASN A 162 -4.57 8.50 -16.82
CA ASN A 162 -5.39 7.29 -16.57
C ASN A 162 -4.57 6.17 -15.92
N VAL A 163 -4.08 6.44 -14.70
CA VAL A 163 -3.28 5.48 -13.93
C VAL A 163 -4.10 4.21 -13.69
N LEU A 164 -3.50 3.05 -13.97
CA LEU A 164 -4.13 1.72 -13.93
C LEU A 164 -4.41 1.17 -12.52
N LEU A 165 -4.13 1.93 -11.46
CA LEU A 165 -4.42 1.50 -10.09
C LEU A 165 -5.89 1.73 -9.78
N PRO A 166 -6.64 0.69 -9.32
CA PRO A 166 -8.03 0.84 -8.94
C PRO A 166 -8.21 1.91 -7.87
N ALA A 167 -9.19 2.80 -8.06
CA ALA A 167 -9.61 3.71 -7.00
C ALA A 167 -10.17 2.88 -5.83
N ASN A 168 -9.67 3.13 -4.62
CA ASN A 168 -10.03 2.41 -3.38
C ASN A 168 -9.49 0.97 -3.29
N LEU A 169 -8.31 0.70 -3.84
CA LEU A 169 -7.59 -0.53 -3.51
C LEU A 169 -7.30 -0.56 -2.00
N LYS A 170 -7.77 -1.62 -1.33
CA LYS A 170 -7.56 -1.85 0.11
C LYS A 170 -6.59 -2.98 0.30
N PHE A 171 -5.56 -2.74 1.10
CA PHE A 171 -4.59 -3.75 1.49
C PHE A 171 -4.82 -4.10 2.96
N HIS A 172 -5.19 -5.35 3.21
CA HIS A 172 -5.36 -5.87 4.55
C HIS A 172 -4.30 -6.95 4.82
N ARG A 173 -3.60 -6.82 5.95
CA ARG A 173 -2.63 -7.82 6.42
C ARG A 173 -2.83 -8.10 7.90
N GLN A 174 -2.91 -9.38 8.21
CA GLN A 174 -2.99 -9.92 9.56
C GLN A 174 -1.70 -10.67 9.90
N VAL A 175 -1.25 -10.53 11.15
CA VAL A 175 -0.26 -11.40 11.77
C VAL A 175 -0.73 -11.78 13.15
N SER A 176 -0.58 -13.06 13.50
CA SER A 176 -0.88 -13.56 14.84
C SER A 176 0.29 -14.36 15.37
N MET A 177 0.54 -14.22 16.67
CA MET A 177 1.54 -14.94 17.44
C MET A 177 0.96 -15.31 18.79
N ARG A 178 1.58 -16.26 19.48
CA ARG A 178 1.18 -16.66 20.83
C ARG A 178 2.14 -16.07 21.84
N SER A 179 1.62 -15.51 22.93
CA SER A 179 2.41 -15.16 24.11
C SER A 179 2.02 -16.03 25.29
N LEU A 180 3.02 -16.30 26.13
CA LEU A 180 2.82 -16.81 27.47
C LEU A 180 2.21 -15.69 28.32
N TYR A 181 1.19 -16.05 29.09
CA TYR A 181 0.57 -15.18 30.08
C TYR A 181 1.43 -15.07 31.34
#